data_AF-A0A7W0P3M7-F1
#
_entry.id   AF-A0A7W0P3M7-F1
#
_cell.length_a   1.000
_cell.length_b   1.000
_cell.length_c   1.000
_cell.angle_alpha   90.00
_cell.angle_beta   90.00
_cell.angle_gamma   90.00
#
_symmetry.space_group_name_H-M   'P 1'
#
loop_
_entity.id
_entity.type
_entity.pdbx_description
1 polymer ?
#
loop_
_entity_poly.entity_id
_entity_poly.type
_entity_poly.pdbx_seq_one_letter_code
_entity_poly.pdbx_strand_id
1 'polypeptide(L)' 'ATPSQMAAHSWHPVPVVVHGPRSGRDDTDRFGEHWCRAGGIGVRPSMQLLPILMANAGHLAKYGA' A
#
# COMPACT_ATOMS: atom_id res chain seq x y z
N ALA A 1 10.13 -4.59 -8.34
CA ALA A 1 11.00 -5.21 -9.37
C ALA A 1 11.19 -6.68 -9.06
N THR A 2 11.42 -7.54 -10.06
CA THR A 2 11.99 -8.87 -9.84
C THR A 2 13.39 -8.69 -9.26
N PRO A 3 13.74 -9.23 -8.07
CA PRO A 3 15.07 -9.00 -7.51
C PRO A 3 16.15 -9.49 -8.46
N SER A 4 17.02 -8.58 -8.90
CA SER A 4 18.04 -8.87 -9.92
C SER A 4 19.02 -9.96 -9.49
N GLN A 5 19.30 -10.06 -8.18
CA GLN A 5 20.15 -11.12 -7.62
C GLN A 5 19.51 -12.51 -7.68
N MET A 6 18.17 -12.60 -7.76
CA MET A 6 17.45 -13.88 -7.80
C MET A 6 17.08 -14.30 -9.22
N ALA A 7 17.05 -13.36 -10.17
CA ALA A 7 16.51 -13.56 -11.53
C ALA A 7 15.11 -14.23 -11.54
N ALA A 8 14.36 -14.09 -10.45
CA ALA A 8 13.09 -14.77 -10.19
C ALA A 8 12.21 -13.94 -9.26
N HIS A 9 10.91 -14.26 -9.21
CA HIS A 9 10.00 -13.66 -8.24
C HIS A 9 10.44 -13.99 -6.81
N SER A 10 10.15 -13.06 -5.89
CA SER A 10 10.48 -13.21 -4.49
C SER A 10 9.26 -12.98 -3.60
N TRP A 11 9.42 -13.27 -2.32
CA TRP A 11 8.40 -13.04 -1.30
C TRP A 11 8.42 -11.62 -0.71
N HIS A 12 9.38 -10.77 -1.12
CA HIS A 12 9.52 -9.43 -0.55
C HIS A 12 8.25 -8.60 -0.82
N PRO A 13 7.80 -7.79 0.17
CA PRO A 13 6.68 -6.91 -0.04
C PRO A 13 6.98 -5.89 -1.14
N VAL A 14 5.95 -5.55 -1.91
CA VAL A 14 6.05 -4.55 -2.97
C VAL A 14 5.70 -3.17 -2.40
N PRO A 15 6.49 -2.11 -2.68
CA PRO A 15 6.18 -0.75 -2.26
C PRO A 15 4.85 -0.27 -2.83
N VAL A 16 4.02 0.37 -2.00
CA VAL A 16 2.70 0.90 -2.38
C VAL A 16 2.52 2.30 -1.79
N VAL A 17 1.95 3.20 -2.58
CA VAL A 17 1.51 4.53 -2.15
C VAL A 17 0.04 4.69 -2.50
N VAL A 18 -0.75 5.20 -1.56
CA VAL A 18 -2.13 5.61 -1.80
C VAL A 18 -2.21 7.12 -1.64
N HIS A 19 -2.57 7.78 -2.73
CA HIS A 19 -2.79 9.22 -2.77
C HIS A 19 -4.24 9.50 -3.13
N GLY A 20 -4.88 10.39 -2.38
CA GLY A 20 -6.27 10.75 -2.61
C GLY A 20 -6.79 11.71 -1.53
N PRO A 21 -8.02 12.23 -1.71
CA PRO A 21 -8.56 13.33 -0.91
C PRO A 21 -8.75 12.99 0.57
N ARG A 22 -8.88 11.70 0.91
CA ARG A 22 -9.04 11.20 2.28
C ARG A 22 -7.83 10.39 2.75
N SER A 23 -6.69 10.49 2.04
CA SER A 23 -5.47 9.78 2.43
C SER A 23 -4.78 10.54 3.55
N GLY A 24 -4.50 9.87 4.67
CA GLY A 24 -3.63 10.43 5.69
C GLY A 24 -2.19 10.50 5.18
N ARG A 25 -1.50 11.60 5.47
CA ARG A 25 -0.06 11.73 5.18
C ARG A 25 0.73 11.10 6.33
N ASP A 26 1.65 10.21 6.00
CA ASP A 26 2.66 9.72 6.94
C ASP A 26 3.96 10.55 6.82
N ASP A 27 4.96 10.21 7.63
CA ASP A 27 6.24 10.94 7.67
C ASP A 27 7.17 10.61 6.49
N THR A 28 6.75 9.74 5.57
CA THR A 28 7.56 9.34 4.42
C THR A 28 7.46 10.37 3.29
N ASP A 29 8.59 10.83 2.78
CA ASP A 29 8.67 11.85 1.72
C ASP A 29 9.13 11.30 0.35
N ARG A 30 9.47 10.01 0.29
CA ARG A 30 10.03 9.34 -0.90
C ARG A 30 9.37 8.00 -1.17
N PHE A 31 9.33 7.62 -2.44
CA PHE A 31 8.87 6.29 -2.86
C PHE A 31 10.05 5.35 -3.06
N GLY A 32 9.95 4.13 -2.52
CA GLY A 32 10.95 3.07 -2.69
C GLY A 32 10.88 2.03 -1.57
N GLU A 33 11.55 0.89 -1.76
CA GLU A 33 11.53 -0.25 -0.84
C GLU A 33 11.92 0.13 0.59
N HIS A 34 12.91 1.00 0.77
CA HIS A 34 13.35 1.44 2.09
C HIS A 34 12.31 2.33 2.77
N TRP A 35 11.82 3.35 2.06
CA TRP A 35 10.94 4.38 2.58
C TRP A 35 9.54 3.84 2.89
N CYS A 36 8.98 3.01 2.00
CA CYS A 36 7.67 2.40 2.20
C CYS A 36 7.61 1.40 3.37
N ARG A 37 8.74 1.02 3.98
CA ARG A 37 8.75 0.20 5.21
C ARG A 37 8.20 0.94 6.42
N ALA A 38 8.32 2.27 6.43
CA ALA A 38 7.80 3.13 7.50
C ALA A 38 6.45 3.78 7.14
N GLY A 39 5.92 3.51 5.94
CA GLY A 39 4.65 4.09 5.49
C GLY A 39 3.45 3.61 6.29
N GLY A 40 2.46 4.48 6.48
CA GLY A 40 1.31 4.26 7.37
C GLY A 40 0.38 3.12 6.96
N ILE A 41 0.43 2.68 5.69
CA ILE A 41 -0.33 1.51 5.21
C ILE A 41 0.23 0.23 5.84
N GLY A 42 1.54 0.17 6.10
CA GLY A 42 2.25 -1.02 6.55
C GLY A 42 2.29 -2.15 5.52
N VAL A 43 2.82 -3.30 5.94
CA VAL A 43 2.83 -4.52 5.11
C VAL A 43 1.46 -5.19 5.18
N ARG A 44 0.78 -5.33 4.04
CA ARG A 44 -0.55 -5.96 3.95
C ARG A 44 -0.67 -6.91 2.76
N PRO A 45 -1.58 -7.90 2.81
CA PRO A 45 -1.94 -8.69 1.64
C PRO A 45 -2.49 -7.79 0.52
N SER A 46 -2.04 -8.01 -0.72
CA SER A 46 -2.43 -7.17 -1.87
C SER A 46 -3.94 -7.11 -2.09
N MET A 47 -4.68 -8.17 -1.73
CA MET A 47 -6.16 -8.20 -1.82
C MET A 47 -6.84 -7.18 -0.90
N GLN A 48 -6.17 -6.70 0.14
CA GLN A 48 -6.70 -5.65 1.02
C GLN A 48 -6.53 -4.24 0.44
N LEU A 49 -5.82 -4.07 -0.67
CA LEU A 49 -5.65 -2.75 -1.28
C LEU A 49 -6.97 -2.21 -1.84
N LEU A 50 -7.76 -3.04 -2.53
CA LEU A 50 -9.03 -2.59 -3.11
C LEU A 50 -10.00 -1.99 -2.07
N PRO A 51 -10.31 -2.64 -0.94
CA PRO A 51 -11.19 -2.02 0.06
C PRO A 51 -10.62 -0.73 0.67
N ILE A 52 -9.29 -0.62 0.85
CA ILE A 52 -8.64 0.63 1.29
C ILE A 52 -8.85 1.75 0.25
N LEU A 53 -8.65 1.45 -1.03
CA LEU A 53 -8.86 2.38 -2.13
C LEU A 53 -10.33 2.80 -2.22
N MET A 54 -11.26 1.86 -2.09
CA MET A 54 -12.70 2.13 -2.09
C MET A 54 -13.11 3.01 -0.91
N ALA A 55 -12.56 2.79 0.29
CA ALA A 55 -12.77 3.67 1.44
C ALA A 55 -12.25 5.08 1.17
N ASN A 56 -11.03 5.20 0.63
CA ASN A 56 -10.44 6.48 0.25
C ASN A 56 -11.26 7.20 -0.82
N ALA A 57 -11.87 6.46 -1.75
CA ALA A 57 -12.74 6.96 -2.79
C ALA A 57 -14.19 7.19 -2.32
N GLY A 58 -14.55 6.79 -1.10
CA GLY A 58 -15.90 7.00 -0.55
C GLY A 58 -16.95 6.03 -1.08
N HIS A 59 -16.50 4.91 -1.65
CA HIS A 59 -17.34 3.85 -2.22
C HIS A 59 -17.39 2.58 -1.36
N LEU A 60 -16.88 2.64 -0.12
CA LEU A 60 -16.97 1.52 0.81
C LEU A 60 -18.20 1.66 1.70
N ALA A 61 -19.15 0.74 1.55
CA ALA A 61 -20.32 0.67 2.42
C ALA A 61 -19.97 0.05 3.78
N LYS A 62 -20.68 0.48 4.84
CA LYS A 62 -20.61 -0.17 6.15
C LYS A 62 -21.24 -1.55 6.07
N TYR A 63 -20.62 -2.55 6.69
CA TYR A 63 -21.22 -3.88 6.84
C TYR A 63 -21.98 -3.94 8.17
N GLY A 64 -23.31 -4.00 8.09
CA GLY A 64 -24.21 -4.00 9.25
C GLY A 64 -24.40 -2.61 9.89
N ALA A 65 -25.64 -2.34 10.30
CA ALA A 65 -26.25 -1.03 10.62
C ALA A 65 -26.78 -0.25 9.41
#